data_AF-A0A944GXF2-F1
#
_entry.id   AF-A0A944GXF2-F1
#
_cell.length_a   1.000
_cell.length_b   1.000
_cell.length_c   1.000
_cell.angle_alpha   90.00
_cell.angle_beta   90.00
_cell.angle_gamma   90.00
#
_symmetry.space_group_name_H-M   'P 1'
#
loop_
_entity.id
_entity.type
_entity.pdbx_description
1 polymer ?
#
loop_
_entity_poly.entity_id
_entity_poly.type
_entity_poly.pdbx_seq_one_letter_code
_entity_poly.pdbx_strand_id
1 'polypeptide(L)'
;MKKIKFPFSYVLIGIIIILSIYISYEIYPFKSTADRVAFITAVVGVIISFTAFIIAMKTYISIDSVNVITQMEGNVLENENYVASVTSLLKEYDMPNSKDAGKAVFDNLENKFARGSKTANEFANNLQYFIDLIVFFPYLYNTADKHKDYNLERMDKILSLIDKRRDALLSISIGNLTLIEETVKLIRCVINYQQLVHTNEYQMTSTLLEVRGNMLKNPVTQMVYYNYLGLFYNKKANMVLRKKFGIEKVDFFSLDGAKKVKLSISLLTNEEAELFIMYLNEAKKAFKRAMDNKNDDLMWEGFIKFNEARTTYLLQLTLEDYQGTKWIDLMNEAVVARNRLNILIDDILYKEERTHLQEAFIYESYLASLIKINLMIAEEMDITDQFDRSRYIHPLYNGLQEDPLLKESYGGKFDKIQQYQQRIKEYVKAMNNKVS
;
A
#
# COMPACT_ATOMS: atom_id res chain seq x y z
N MET A 1 9.49 33.50 33.17
CA MET A 1 8.43 34.54 33.31
C MET A 1 7.49 34.44 32.11
N LYS A 2 6.27 33.95 32.31
CA LYS A 2 5.20 34.00 31.29
C LYS A 2 4.85 35.48 31.08
N LYS A 3 5.20 36.06 29.92
CA LYS A 3 4.72 37.38 29.53
C LYS A 3 3.19 37.31 29.47
N ILE A 4 2.52 37.93 30.44
CA ILE A 4 1.08 38.15 30.43
C ILE A 4 0.81 39.03 29.21
N LYS A 5 0.43 38.42 28.09
CA LYS A 5 -0.11 39.16 26.95
C LYS A 5 -1.49 39.65 27.38
N PHE A 6 -1.58 40.87 27.90
CA PHE A 6 -2.87 41.54 28.00
C PHE A 6 -3.47 41.57 26.60
N PRO A 7 -4.64 40.94 26.37
CA PRO A 7 -5.26 41.00 25.06
C PRO A 7 -5.55 42.46 24.75
N PHE A 8 -5.05 42.96 23.61
CA PHE A 8 -5.17 44.34 23.15
C PHE A 8 -6.60 44.90 23.28
N SER A 9 -7.61 44.02 23.19
CA SER A 9 -9.02 44.32 23.44
C SER A 9 -9.34 44.88 24.83
N TYR A 10 -8.73 44.36 25.90
CA TYR A 10 -8.99 44.87 27.27
C TYR A 10 -8.32 46.23 27.50
N VAL A 11 -7.18 46.47 26.85
CA VAL A 11 -6.50 47.77 26.85
C VAL A 11 -7.36 48.80 26.12
N LEU A 12 -7.93 48.44 24.97
CA LEU A 12 -8.81 49.34 24.21
C LEU A 12 -10.11 49.66 24.96
N ILE A 13 -10.74 48.68 25.62
CA ILE A 13 -11.90 48.91 26.50
C ILE A 13 -11.53 49.86 27.63
N GLY A 14 -10.36 49.67 28.25
CA GLY A 14 -9.83 50.59 29.26
C GLY A 14 -9.65 52.01 28.75
N ILE A 15 -9.08 52.18 27.54
CA ILE A 15 -8.91 53.49 26.90
C ILE A 15 -10.26 54.16 26.65
N ILE A 16 -11.26 53.43 26.14
CA ILE A 16 -12.61 53.95 25.89
C ILE A 16 -13.26 54.42 27.20
N ILE A 17 -13.11 53.66 28.28
CA ILE A 17 -13.62 54.04 29.61
C ILE A 17 -12.92 55.32 30.10
N ILE A 18 -11.60 55.39 29.99
CA ILE A 18 -10.81 56.56 30.42
C ILE A 18 -11.20 57.81 29.61
N LEU A 19 -11.31 57.71 28.29
CA LEU A 19 -11.76 58.81 27.43
C LEU A 19 -13.19 59.24 27.77
N SER A 20 -14.07 58.29 28.06
CA SER A 20 -15.46 58.58 28.42
C SER A 20 -15.55 59.32 29.76
N ILE A 21 -14.73 58.94 30.74
CA ILE A 21 -14.62 59.65 32.02
C ILE A 21 -14.08 61.06 31.80
N TYR A 22 -13.03 61.22 30.98
CA TYR A 22 -12.45 62.52 30.66
C TYR A 22 -13.45 63.45 29.98
N ILE A 23 -14.16 62.98 28.95
CA ILE A 23 -15.19 63.75 28.24
C ILE A 23 -16.33 64.17 29.18
N SER A 24 -16.75 63.27 30.06
CA SER A 24 -17.80 63.49 31.07
C SER A 24 -17.42 64.56 32.11
N TYR A 25 -16.14 64.64 32.48
CA TYR A 25 -15.68 65.51 33.56
C TYR A 25 -15.16 66.87 33.07
N GLU A 26 -14.42 66.89 31.96
CA GLU A 26 -13.72 68.10 31.46
C GLU A 26 -14.46 68.82 30.32
N ILE A 27 -15.09 68.07 29.40
CA ILE A 27 -15.62 68.66 28.16
C ILE A 27 -17.13 68.95 28.25
N TYR A 28 -17.89 68.10 28.96
CA TYR A 28 -19.35 68.24 29.09
C TYR A 28 -19.81 67.96 30.54
N PRO A 29 -19.58 68.87 31.50
CA PRO A 29 -20.08 68.70 32.86
C PRO A 29 -21.62 68.69 32.86
N PHE A 30 -22.18 67.50 33.03
CA PHE A 30 -23.62 67.26 32.91
C PHE A 30 -24.43 68.04 33.94
N LYS A 31 -25.37 68.86 33.46
CA LYS A 31 -26.25 69.71 34.28
C LYS A 31 -27.55 69.02 34.71
N SER A 32 -27.96 67.93 34.04
CA SER A 32 -29.16 67.16 34.37
C SER A 32 -28.88 65.66 34.54
N THR A 33 -29.71 65.00 35.35
CA THR A 33 -29.63 63.54 35.56
C THR A 33 -29.95 62.76 34.28
N ALA A 34 -30.81 63.30 33.40
CA ALA A 34 -31.17 62.68 32.13
C ALA A 34 -29.97 62.60 31.17
N ASP A 35 -29.16 63.65 31.09
CA ASP A 35 -27.97 63.67 30.22
C ASP A 35 -26.91 62.67 30.66
N ARG A 36 -26.74 62.49 31.99
CA ARG A 36 -25.85 61.46 32.54
C ARG A 36 -26.31 60.06 32.17
N VAL A 37 -27.62 59.78 32.28
CA VAL A 37 -28.17 58.46 31.92
C VAL A 37 -27.99 58.20 30.42
N ALA A 38 -28.26 59.18 29.57
CA ALA A 38 -28.05 59.06 28.12
C ALA A 38 -26.59 58.79 27.76
N PHE A 39 -25.65 59.51 28.39
CA PHE A 39 -24.22 59.31 28.19
C PHE A 39 -23.75 57.93 28.66
N ILE A 40 -24.12 57.51 29.87
CA ILE A 40 -23.77 56.18 30.40
C ILE A 40 -24.32 55.09 29.48
N THR A 41 -25.57 55.23 29.01
CA THR A 41 -26.19 54.28 28.09
C THR A 41 -25.43 54.20 26.77
N ALA A 42 -24.97 55.33 26.22
CA ALA A 42 -24.16 55.36 25.01
C ALA A 42 -22.79 54.68 25.20
N VAL A 43 -22.08 54.98 26.30
CA VAL A 43 -20.78 54.38 26.61
C VAL A 43 -20.89 52.87 26.80
N VAL A 44 -21.88 52.42 27.58
CA VAL A 44 -22.16 50.98 27.77
C VAL A 44 -22.53 50.33 26.44
N GLY A 45 -23.33 50.99 25.59
CA GLY A 45 -23.68 50.53 24.25
C GLY A 45 -22.48 50.34 23.32
N VAL A 46 -21.48 51.23 23.39
CA VAL A 46 -20.22 51.10 22.64
C VAL A 46 -19.41 49.91 23.16
N ILE A 47 -19.30 49.72 24.48
CA ILE A 47 -18.57 48.59 25.08
C ILE A 47 -19.21 47.25 24.70
N ILE A 48 -20.54 47.15 24.75
CA ILE A 48 -21.28 45.94 24.36
C ILE A 48 -21.04 45.64 22.87
N SER A 49 -21.21 46.64 22.00
CA SER A 49 -20.98 46.48 20.55
C SER A 49 -19.55 46.04 20.22
N PHE A 50 -18.55 46.62 20.89
CA PHE A 50 -17.15 46.26 20.67
C PHE A 50 -16.82 44.86 21.18
N THR A 51 -17.39 44.46 22.32
CA THR A 51 -17.26 43.10 22.85
C THR A 51 -17.88 42.08 21.90
N ALA A 52 -19.07 42.37 21.39
CA ALA A 52 -19.75 41.53 20.38
C ALA A 52 -18.90 41.41 19.10
N PHE A 53 -18.31 42.50 18.62
CA PHE A 53 -17.40 42.50 17.47
C PHE A 53 -16.17 41.61 17.70
N ILE A 54 -15.55 41.64 18.88
CA ILE A 54 -14.41 40.77 19.20
C ILE A 54 -14.82 39.30 19.21
N ILE A 55 -15.97 38.98 19.79
CA ILE A 55 -16.50 37.60 19.79
C ILE A 55 -16.73 37.16 18.34
N ALA A 56 -17.41 37.97 17.53
CA ALA A 56 -17.64 37.68 16.12
C ALA A 56 -16.33 37.49 15.34
N MET A 57 -15.32 38.35 15.55
CA MET A 57 -14.02 38.23 14.91
C MET A 57 -13.28 36.96 15.33
N LYS A 58 -13.29 36.61 16.62
CA LYS A 58 -12.69 35.35 17.10
C LYS A 58 -13.40 34.13 16.51
N THR A 59 -14.73 34.15 16.46
CA THR A 59 -15.53 33.09 15.85
C THR A 59 -15.21 32.98 14.35
N TYR A 60 -15.13 34.09 13.63
CA TYR A 60 -14.78 34.11 12.21
C TYR A 60 -13.37 33.56 11.95
N ILE A 61 -12.36 34.04 12.69
CA ILE A 61 -10.97 33.53 12.58
C ILE A 61 -10.91 32.04 12.94
N SER A 62 -11.68 31.60 13.94
CA SER A 62 -11.74 30.19 14.32
C SER A 62 -12.32 29.35 13.18
N ILE A 63 -13.44 29.76 12.59
CA ILE A 63 -14.07 29.06 11.47
C ILE A 63 -13.14 29.04 10.25
N ASP A 64 -12.51 30.17 9.92
CA ASP A 64 -11.60 30.27 8.78
C ASP A 64 -10.35 29.38 8.98
N SER A 65 -9.77 29.37 10.18
CA SER A 65 -8.64 28.49 10.51
C SER A 65 -9.03 27.00 10.44
N VAL A 66 -10.24 26.64 10.89
CA VAL A 66 -10.77 25.28 10.79
C VAL A 66 -10.98 24.91 9.32
N ASN A 67 -11.53 25.81 8.51
CA ASN A 67 -11.71 25.59 7.08
C ASN A 67 -10.37 25.37 6.38
N VAL A 68 -9.36 26.23 6.59
CA VAL A 68 -8.03 26.06 5.98
C VAL A 68 -7.38 24.72 6.37
N ILE A 69 -7.58 24.26 7.60
CA ILE A 69 -7.04 22.98 8.08
C ILE A 69 -7.80 21.79 7.47
N THR A 70 -9.11 21.90 7.27
CA THR A 70 -10.00 20.77 6.92
C THR A 70 -10.42 20.71 5.46
N GLN A 71 -10.14 21.75 4.67
CA GLN A 71 -10.44 21.79 3.25
C GLN A 71 -9.68 20.68 2.51
N MET A 72 -10.42 19.96 1.66
CA MET A 72 -9.91 18.88 0.82
C MET A 72 -10.36 19.04 -0.64
N GLU A 73 -10.68 20.26 -1.05
CA GLU A 73 -11.03 20.55 -2.44
C GLU A 73 -9.84 20.23 -3.35
N GLY A 74 -10.08 19.41 -4.39
CA GLY A 74 -9.03 18.93 -5.29
C GLY A 74 -8.05 17.95 -4.64
N ASN A 75 -8.46 17.23 -3.58
CA ASN A 75 -7.58 16.25 -2.94
C ASN A 75 -7.26 15.05 -3.85
N VAL A 76 -6.06 14.51 -3.69
CA VAL A 76 -5.55 13.42 -4.54
C VAL A 76 -6.30 12.10 -4.34
N LEU A 77 -6.91 11.88 -3.18
CA LEU A 77 -7.61 10.63 -2.85
C LEU A 77 -8.98 10.53 -3.58
N GLU A 78 -9.49 11.66 -4.08
CA GLU A 78 -10.69 11.73 -4.91
C GLU A 78 -10.40 11.85 -6.41
N ASN A 79 -9.11 11.88 -6.80
CA ASN A 79 -8.74 11.99 -8.21
C ASN A 79 -8.91 10.63 -8.92
N GLU A 80 -9.98 10.52 -9.71
CA GLU A 80 -10.32 9.34 -10.53
C GLU A 80 -9.33 9.08 -11.68
N ASN A 81 -8.48 10.06 -12.02
CA ASN A 81 -7.48 9.95 -13.09
C ASN A 81 -6.05 9.80 -12.54
N TYR A 82 -5.90 9.50 -11.25
CA TYR A 82 -4.58 9.36 -10.65
C TYR A 82 -3.84 8.12 -11.15
N VAL A 83 -2.55 8.28 -11.45
CA VAL A 83 -1.63 7.20 -11.85
C VAL A 83 -0.32 7.37 -11.10
N ALA A 84 0.21 6.27 -10.56
CA ALA A 84 1.49 6.30 -9.85
C ALA A 84 2.67 6.43 -10.84
N SER A 85 3.60 7.34 -10.56
CA SER A 85 4.81 7.51 -11.37
C SER A 85 5.96 6.67 -10.81
N VAL A 86 5.95 5.36 -11.09
CA VAL A 86 6.99 4.42 -10.58
C VAL A 86 8.40 4.85 -10.97
N THR A 87 8.59 5.42 -12.15
CA THR A 87 9.89 5.86 -12.64
C THR A 87 10.41 7.07 -11.88
N SER A 88 9.52 7.99 -11.45
CA SER A 88 9.87 9.09 -10.55
C SER A 88 10.28 8.56 -9.18
N LEU A 89 9.55 7.59 -8.63
CA LEU A 89 9.87 6.99 -7.34
C LEU A 89 11.22 6.24 -7.38
N LEU A 90 11.50 5.51 -8.46
CA LEU A 90 12.78 4.83 -8.63
C LEU A 90 13.95 5.82 -8.78
N LYS A 91 13.74 6.98 -9.42
CA LYS A 91 14.74 8.07 -9.45
C LYS A 91 14.95 8.70 -8.07
N GLU A 92 13.89 8.87 -7.29
CA GLU A 92 13.96 9.46 -5.95
C GLU A 92 14.69 8.53 -4.97
N TYR A 93 14.49 7.21 -5.09
CA TYR A 93 15.06 6.19 -4.20
C TYR A 93 16.15 5.35 -4.85
N ASP A 94 16.91 6.01 -5.71
CA ASP A 94 18.00 5.45 -6.50
C ASP A 94 19.23 5.16 -5.63
N MET A 95 19.15 4.05 -4.89
CA MET A 95 20.16 3.67 -3.90
C MET A 95 20.75 2.29 -4.22
N PRO A 96 22.07 2.10 -4.08
CA PRO A 96 22.75 0.86 -4.50
C PRO A 96 22.45 -0.33 -3.57
N ASN A 97 22.09 -0.09 -2.31
CA ASN A 97 21.89 -1.14 -1.31
C ASN A 97 20.62 -0.94 -0.49
N SER A 98 20.14 -2.02 0.14
CA SER A 98 18.88 -2.03 0.90
C SER A 98 18.88 -1.06 2.07
N LYS A 99 20.03 -0.90 2.75
CA LYS A 99 20.16 -0.01 3.91
C LYS A 99 19.91 1.44 3.52
N ASP A 100 20.55 1.91 2.45
CA ASP A 100 20.44 3.29 2.00
C ASP A 100 19.07 3.55 1.35
N ALA A 101 18.55 2.58 0.58
CA ALA A 101 17.19 2.63 0.04
C ALA A 101 16.14 2.74 1.15
N GLY A 102 16.22 1.85 2.15
CA GLY A 102 15.34 1.87 3.31
C GLY A 102 15.44 3.19 4.07
N LYS A 103 16.67 3.61 4.41
CA LYS A 103 16.89 4.89 5.09
C LYS A 103 16.23 6.05 4.35
N ALA A 104 16.43 6.17 3.03
CA ALA A 104 15.85 7.24 2.24
C ALA A 104 14.31 7.21 2.25
N VAL A 105 13.70 6.04 2.03
CA VAL A 105 12.24 5.85 2.04
C VAL A 105 11.65 6.23 3.40
N PHE A 106 12.18 5.66 4.48
CA PHE A 106 11.65 5.87 5.82
C PHE A 106 11.93 7.30 6.33
N ASP A 107 13.10 7.90 6.04
CA ASP A 107 13.40 9.30 6.42
C ASP A 107 12.41 10.27 5.75
N ASN A 108 12.08 10.03 4.47
CA ASN A 108 11.12 10.86 3.74
C ASN A 108 9.71 10.73 4.33
N LEU A 109 9.21 9.50 4.53
CA LEU A 109 7.89 9.26 5.11
C LEU A 109 7.75 9.82 6.54
N GLU A 110 8.76 9.62 7.39
CA GLU A 110 8.77 10.21 8.74
C GLU A 110 8.69 11.74 8.69
N ASN A 111 9.43 12.38 7.79
CA ASN A 111 9.39 13.84 7.63
C ASN A 111 8.02 14.31 7.13
N LYS A 112 7.43 13.64 6.14
CA LYS A 112 6.09 13.95 5.59
C LYS A 112 5.01 13.88 6.66
N PHE A 113 4.99 12.83 7.49
CA PHE A 113 3.96 12.68 8.53
C PHE A 113 4.25 13.47 9.81
N ALA A 114 5.52 13.71 10.16
CA ALA A 114 5.86 14.50 11.35
C ALA A 114 5.77 16.01 11.14
N ARG A 115 6.15 16.52 9.95
CA ARG A 115 6.29 17.96 9.68
C ARG A 115 5.43 18.46 8.52
N GLY A 116 5.16 17.62 7.52
CA GLY A 116 4.51 17.98 6.25
C GLY A 116 3.03 17.65 6.16
N SER A 117 2.34 17.47 7.29
CA SER A 117 0.91 17.12 7.33
C SER A 117 0.15 18.13 8.19
N LYS A 118 0.18 19.44 7.86
CA LYS A 118 -0.46 20.50 8.65
C LYS A 118 -1.92 20.74 8.25
N THR A 119 -2.30 20.42 7.02
CA THR A 119 -3.68 20.45 6.53
C THR A 119 -4.19 19.03 6.22
N ALA A 120 -5.50 18.87 6.04
CA ALA A 120 -6.10 17.62 5.61
C ALA A 120 -5.66 17.23 4.20
N ASN A 121 -5.55 18.21 3.29
CA ASN A 121 -5.08 17.98 1.92
C ASN A 121 -3.61 17.52 1.87
N GLU A 122 -2.72 18.16 2.65
CA GLU A 122 -1.32 17.71 2.78
C GLU A 122 -1.23 16.29 3.33
N PHE A 123 -2.05 15.97 4.34
CA PHE A 123 -2.10 14.63 4.90
C PHE A 123 -2.60 13.61 3.87
N ALA A 124 -3.66 13.92 3.13
CA ALA A 124 -4.18 13.09 2.04
C ALA A 124 -3.11 12.83 0.96
N ASN A 125 -2.35 13.85 0.57
CA ASN A 125 -1.22 13.71 -0.36
C ASN A 125 -0.13 12.79 0.18
N ASN A 126 0.20 12.90 1.47
CA ASN A 126 1.20 12.02 2.09
C ASN A 126 0.69 10.58 2.23
N LEU A 127 -0.61 10.37 2.47
CA LEU A 127 -1.22 9.04 2.46
C LEU A 127 -1.16 8.41 1.07
N GLN A 128 -1.51 9.16 0.01
CA GLN A 128 -1.38 8.66 -1.35
C GLN A 128 0.08 8.33 -1.69
N TYR A 129 1.01 9.21 -1.36
CA TYR A 129 2.44 8.96 -1.56
C TYR A 129 2.91 7.69 -0.84
N PHE A 130 2.40 7.43 0.37
CA PHE A 130 2.65 6.18 1.07
C PHE A 130 2.10 4.98 0.28
N ILE A 131 0.87 5.08 -0.25
CA ILE A 131 0.27 4.03 -1.08
C ILE A 131 1.14 3.74 -2.31
N ASP A 132 1.69 4.76 -2.97
CA ASP A 132 2.54 4.56 -4.14
C ASP A 132 3.83 3.79 -3.79
N LEU A 133 4.34 3.97 -2.57
CA LEU A 133 5.53 3.29 -2.06
C LEU A 133 5.26 1.86 -1.54
N ILE A 134 4.01 1.43 -1.42
CA ILE A 134 3.65 0.11 -0.88
C ILE A 134 4.36 -1.03 -1.62
N VAL A 135 4.58 -0.87 -2.92
CA VAL A 135 5.23 -1.88 -3.75
C VAL A 135 6.70 -2.12 -3.35
N PHE A 136 7.38 -1.14 -2.75
CA PHE A 136 8.79 -1.26 -2.37
C PHE A 136 8.99 -1.96 -1.03
N PHE A 137 8.04 -1.84 -0.10
CA PHE A 137 8.19 -2.35 1.26
C PHE A 137 8.52 -3.85 1.38
N PRO A 138 7.98 -4.78 0.56
CA PRO A 138 8.39 -6.19 0.61
C PRO A 138 9.90 -6.39 0.45
N TYR A 139 10.56 -5.52 -0.31
CA TYR A 139 12.00 -5.57 -0.58
C TYR A 139 12.85 -4.85 0.46
N LEU A 140 12.21 -4.08 1.34
CA LEU A 140 12.81 -3.42 2.51
C LEU A 140 12.57 -4.22 3.80
N TYR A 141 11.65 -5.20 3.78
CA TYR A 141 11.35 -6.14 4.87
C TYR A 141 11.84 -7.56 4.62
N ASN A 142 12.61 -7.78 3.54
CA ASN A 142 13.08 -9.11 3.16
C ASN A 142 13.82 -9.78 4.33
N THR A 143 13.54 -11.05 4.58
CA THR A 143 14.17 -11.87 5.63
C THR A 143 15.68 -11.98 5.51
N ALA A 144 16.23 -11.84 4.30
CA ALA A 144 17.67 -11.81 4.09
C ALA A 144 18.32 -10.45 4.43
N ASP A 145 17.52 -9.41 4.65
CA ASP A 145 18.01 -8.08 5.00
C ASP A 145 18.34 -7.97 6.49
N LYS A 146 19.59 -7.65 6.80
CA LYS A 146 20.08 -7.39 8.17
C LYS A 146 19.40 -6.19 8.82
N HIS A 147 18.75 -5.32 8.05
CA HIS A 147 18.07 -4.12 8.50
C HIS A 147 16.55 -4.28 8.61
N LYS A 148 16.02 -5.49 8.42
CA LYS A 148 14.57 -5.75 8.48
C LYS A 148 13.95 -5.24 9.78
N ASP A 149 14.45 -5.67 10.94
CA ASP A 149 13.84 -5.33 12.24
C ASP A 149 13.88 -3.82 12.50
N TYR A 150 14.96 -3.16 12.08
CA TYR A 150 15.08 -1.71 12.14
C TYR A 150 14.03 -1.01 11.26
N ASN A 151 13.83 -1.48 10.02
CA ASN A 151 12.82 -0.94 9.12
C ASN A 151 11.39 -1.17 9.64
N LEU A 152 11.14 -2.31 10.30
CA LEU A 152 9.85 -2.60 10.94
C LEU A 152 9.53 -1.62 12.07
N GLU A 153 10.49 -1.36 12.96
CA GLU A 153 10.32 -0.38 14.05
C GLU A 153 10.00 1.02 13.51
N ARG A 154 10.67 1.42 12.42
CA ARG A 154 10.40 2.70 11.75
C ARG A 154 9.02 2.75 11.13
N MET A 155 8.57 1.65 10.53
CA MET A 155 7.20 1.56 10.00
C MET A 155 6.16 1.73 11.10
N ASP A 156 6.33 1.08 12.25
CA ASP A 156 5.41 1.21 13.39
C ASP A 156 5.33 2.66 13.89
N LYS A 157 6.48 3.35 13.94
CA LYS A 157 6.54 4.79 14.24
C LYS A 157 5.75 5.61 13.22
N ILE A 158 5.89 5.34 11.92
CA ILE A 158 5.14 6.05 10.87
C ILE A 158 3.64 5.80 11.02
N LEU A 159 3.22 4.56 11.24
CA LEU A 159 1.81 4.21 11.47
C LEU A 159 1.23 4.93 12.70
N SER A 160 2.02 5.05 13.78
CA SER A 160 1.63 5.84 14.96
C SER A 160 1.47 7.33 14.64
N LEU A 161 2.37 7.91 13.83
CA LEU A 161 2.25 9.31 13.38
C LEU A 161 1.00 9.52 12.52
N ILE A 162 0.71 8.58 11.62
CA ILE A 162 -0.50 8.59 10.78
C ILE A 162 -1.76 8.58 11.64
N ASP A 163 -1.85 7.67 12.61
CA ASP A 163 -3.02 7.59 13.51
C ASP A 163 -3.20 8.86 14.32
N LYS A 164 -2.12 9.35 14.94
CA LYS A 164 -2.17 10.59 15.72
C LYS A 164 -2.67 11.75 14.87
N ARG A 165 -2.27 11.81 13.60
CA ARG A 165 -2.69 12.88 12.70
C ARG A 165 -4.13 12.70 12.23
N ARG A 166 -4.56 11.47 11.93
CA ARG A 166 -5.96 11.13 11.65
C ARG A 166 -6.85 11.57 12.80
N ASP A 167 -6.52 11.21 14.04
CA ASP A 167 -7.35 11.51 15.22
C ASP A 167 -7.43 13.02 15.47
N ALA A 168 -6.32 13.74 15.27
CA ALA A 168 -6.30 15.20 15.32
C ALA A 168 -7.23 15.81 14.27
N LEU A 169 -7.28 15.29 13.04
CA LEU A 169 -8.20 15.79 12.01
C LEU A 169 -9.67 15.40 12.29
N LEU A 170 -9.93 14.18 12.78
CA LEU A 170 -11.26 13.69 13.17
C LEU A 170 -11.92 14.56 14.24
N SER A 171 -11.13 15.09 15.17
CA SER A 171 -11.62 16.01 16.20
C SER A 171 -12.04 17.39 15.67
N ILE A 172 -11.74 17.73 14.42
CA ILE A 172 -11.93 19.07 13.85
C ILE A 172 -13.01 19.10 12.75
N SER A 173 -13.19 18.03 11.97
CA SER A 173 -14.22 17.93 10.91
C SER A 173 -14.70 16.48 10.73
N ILE A 174 -15.92 16.26 10.24
CA ILE A 174 -16.51 14.91 10.09
C ILE A 174 -16.61 14.51 8.60
N GLY A 175 -16.88 15.44 7.68
CA GLY A 175 -17.32 15.13 6.32
C GLY A 175 -16.27 14.49 5.39
N ASN A 176 -15.07 15.07 5.31
CA ASN A 176 -14.01 14.60 4.39
C ASN A 176 -13.10 13.52 4.99
N LEU A 177 -13.38 13.10 6.23
CA LEU A 177 -12.51 12.20 6.98
C LEU A 177 -12.76 10.72 6.75
N THR A 178 -13.93 10.34 6.22
CA THR A 178 -14.19 8.93 5.88
C THR A 178 -13.17 8.39 4.89
N LEU A 179 -12.84 9.14 3.84
CA LEU A 179 -11.86 8.71 2.84
C LEU A 179 -10.45 8.59 3.42
N ILE A 180 -10.05 9.53 4.29
CA ILE A 180 -8.80 9.46 5.05
C ILE A 180 -8.79 8.23 5.96
N GLU A 181 -9.88 7.99 6.69
CA GLU A 181 -10.02 6.88 7.62
C GLU A 181 -9.89 5.53 6.90
N GLU A 182 -10.63 5.34 5.79
CA GLU A 182 -10.56 4.13 4.97
C GLU A 182 -9.17 3.95 4.33
N THR A 183 -8.53 5.04 3.91
CA THR A 183 -7.15 5.00 3.38
C THR A 183 -6.14 4.59 4.46
N VAL A 184 -6.27 5.11 5.69
CA VAL A 184 -5.42 4.72 6.82
C VAL A 184 -5.64 3.26 7.21
N LYS A 185 -6.90 2.78 7.22
CA LYS A 185 -7.21 1.36 7.45
C LYS A 185 -6.57 0.49 6.36
N LEU A 186 -6.67 0.88 5.09
CA LEU A 186 -6.02 0.19 3.98
C LEU A 186 -4.52 0.08 4.20
N ILE A 187 -3.84 1.19 4.50
CA ILE A 187 -2.40 1.22 4.78
C ILE A 187 -2.05 0.22 5.88
N ARG A 188 -2.75 0.28 7.03
CA ARG A 188 -2.50 -0.65 8.14
C ARG A 188 -2.67 -2.10 7.74
N CYS A 189 -3.74 -2.43 7.02
CA CYS A 189 -4.00 -3.80 6.59
C CYS A 189 -2.95 -4.31 5.62
N VAL A 190 -2.51 -3.48 4.68
CA VAL A 190 -1.47 -3.84 3.71
C VAL A 190 -0.13 -4.04 4.38
N ILE A 191 0.28 -3.13 5.28
CA ILE A 191 1.53 -3.28 6.01
C ILE A 191 1.50 -4.53 6.89
N ASN A 192 0.42 -4.75 7.65
CA ASN A 192 0.27 -5.98 8.43
C ASN A 192 0.36 -7.22 7.55
N TYR A 193 -0.28 -7.22 6.37
CA TYR A 193 -0.14 -8.32 5.41
C TYR A 193 1.33 -8.54 5.06
N GLN A 194 2.04 -7.50 4.62
CA GLN A 194 3.44 -7.58 4.17
C GLN A 194 4.39 -8.05 5.28
N GLN A 195 4.22 -7.57 6.51
CA GLN A 195 4.99 -8.02 7.67
C GLN A 195 4.75 -9.51 7.97
N LEU A 196 3.49 -9.96 7.83
CA LEU A 196 3.07 -11.33 8.13
C LEU A 196 3.23 -12.33 6.97
N VAL A 197 3.67 -11.90 5.78
CA VAL A 197 3.95 -12.83 4.66
C VAL A 197 5.13 -13.75 4.99
N HIS A 198 6.07 -13.29 5.81
CA HIS A 198 7.27 -14.04 6.18
C HIS A 198 7.13 -14.81 7.50
N THR A 199 6.08 -14.53 8.27
CA THR A 199 5.81 -15.24 9.53
C THR A 199 4.91 -16.44 9.25
N ASN A 200 5.18 -17.58 9.89
CA ASN A 200 4.24 -18.71 9.94
C ASN A 200 2.99 -18.39 10.80
N GLU A 201 2.80 -17.12 11.20
CA GLU A 201 1.62 -16.64 11.89
C GLU A 201 0.53 -16.37 10.84
N TYR A 202 -0.27 -17.41 10.61
CA TYR A 202 -1.32 -17.44 9.58
C TYR A 202 -2.66 -16.88 10.06
N GLN A 203 -2.74 -16.36 11.29
CA GLN A 203 -3.93 -15.67 11.80
C GLN A 203 -3.94 -14.22 11.30
N MET A 204 -4.20 -14.02 10.00
CA MET A 204 -4.57 -12.69 9.55
C MET A 204 -5.93 -12.35 10.14
N THR A 205 -5.91 -11.44 11.12
CA THR A 205 -7.10 -10.78 11.67
C THR A 205 -7.88 -10.16 10.51
N SER A 206 -9.20 -10.13 10.64
CA SER A 206 -10.25 -9.73 9.67
C SER A 206 -10.11 -8.33 9.04
N THR A 207 -9.01 -7.63 9.28
CA THR A 207 -8.92 -6.17 9.16
C THR A 207 -9.08 -5.67 7.74
N LEU A 208 -8.68 -6.45 6.71
CA LEU A 208 -8.82 -5.98 5.33
C LEU A 208 -10.30 -5.96 4.86
N LEU A 209 -11.16 -6.81 5.41
CA LEU A 209 -12.60 -6.79 5.13
C LEU A 209 -13.32 -5.63 5.82
N GLU A 210 -12.68 -4.99 6.80
CA GLU A 210 -13.20 -3.83 7.50
C GLU A 210 -12.99 -2.53 6.70
N VAL A 211 -12.14 -2.57 5.67
CA VAL A 211 -11.97 -1.46 4.73
C VAL A 211 -13.14 -1.44 3.76
N ARG A 212 -13.86 -0.32 3.72
CA ARG A 212 -14.97 -0.10 2.78
C ARG A 212 -14.43 0.28 1.41
N GLY A 213 -13.90 -0.70 0.67
CA GLY A 213 -13.21 -0.46 -0.60
C GLY A 213 -13.97 0.39 -1.64
N ASN A 214 -15.29 0.28 -1.70
CA ASN A 214 -16.12 1.10 -2.61
C ASN A 214 -16.14 2.60 -2.25
N MET A 215 -15.67 2.99 -1.06
CA MET A 215 -15.54 4.39 -0.66
C MET A 215 -14.23 5.03 -1.13
N LEU A 216 -13.24 4.21 -1.49
CA LEU A 216 -12.01 4.70 -2.13
C LEU A 216 -12.39 5.18 -3.53
N LYS A 217 -11.96 6.38 -3.94
CA LYS A 217 -12.24 6.93 -5.28
C LYS A 217 -11.02 6.90 -6.20
N ASN A 218 -9.83 7.06 -5.62
CA ASN A 218 -8.58 7.01 -6.38
C ASN A 218 -8.32 5.57 -6.92
N PRO A 219 -8.08 5.40 -8.24
CA PRO A 219 -7.91 4.09 -8.87
C PRO A 219 -6.75 3.29 -8.30
N VAL A 220 -5.62 3.95 -7.98
CA VAL A 220 -4.46 3.29 -7.38
C VAL A 220 -4.80 2.74 -6.00
N THR A 221 -5.53 3.49 -5.18
CA THR A 221 -5.96 3.00 -3.86
C THR A 221 -6.93 1.82 -3.96
N GLN A 222 -7.88 1.87 -4.91
CA GLN A 222 -8.81 0.76 -5.18
C GLN A 222 -8.08 -0.48 -5.70
N MET A 223 -7.15 -0.30 -6.63
CA MET A 223 -6.33 -1.37 -7.18
C MET A 223 -5.51 -2.05 -6.08
N VAL A 224 -4.85 -1.28 -5.21
CA VAL A 224 -4.11 -1.82 -4.05
C VAL A 224 -5.06 -2.58 -3.13
N TYR A 225 -6.21 -2.00 -2.76
CA TYR A 225 -7.21 -2.67 -1.94
C TYR A 225 -7.63 -4.03 -2.53
N TYR A 226 -8.05 -4.07 -3.79
CA TYR A 226 -8.53 -5.30 -4.41
C TYR A 226 -7.41 -6.33 -4.65
N ASN A 227 -6.19 -5.89 -4.96
CA ASN A 227 -5.06 -6.82 -5.08
C ASN A 227 -4.75 -7.49 -3.74
N TYR A 228 -4.67 -6.71 -2.64
CA TYR A 228 -4.45 -7.27 -1.31
C TYR A 228 -5.65 -8.08 -0.81
N LEU A 229 -6.87 -7.75 -1.22
CA LEU A 229 -8.07 -8.56 -0.93
C LEU A 229 -7.99 -9.92 -1.62
N GLY A 230 -7.53 -9.96 -2.87
CA GLY A 230 -7.26 -11.20 -3.58
C GLY A 230 -6.20 -12.05 -2.89
N LEU A 231 -5.11 -11.41 -2.46
CA LEU A 231 -4.03 -12.05 -1.69
C LEU A 231 -4.52 -12.58 -0.32
N PHE A 232 -5.42 -11.87 0.35
CA PHE A 232 -6.04 -12.32 1.60
C PHE A 232 -6.84 -13.61 1.39
N TYR A 233 -7.74 -13.64 0.40
CA TYR A 233 -8.53 -14.82 0.10
C TYR A 233 -7.66 -15.98 -0.39
N ASN A 234 -6.63 -15.74 -1.21
CA ASN A 234 -5.67 -16.77 -1.59
C ASN A 234 -4.96 -17.35 -0.36
N LYS A 235 -4.55 -16.51 0.60
CA LYS A 235 -3.97 -16.98 1.87
C LYS A 235 -4.96 -17.83 2.67
N LYS A 236 -6.25 -17.45 2.73
CA LYS A 236 -7.33 -18.25 3.35
C LYS A 236 -7.51 -19.61 2.67
N ALA A 237 -7.51 -19.66 1.34
CA ALA A 237 -7.55 -20.93 0.59
C ALA A 237 -6.34 -21.81 0.96
N ASN A 238 -5.13 -21.24 0.94
CA ASN A 238 -3.91 -21.97 1.30
C ASN A 238 -3.96 -22.52 2.74
N MET A 239 -4.65 -21.85 3.68
CA MET A 239 -4.82 -22.35 5.04
C MET A 239 -5.64 -23.64 5.11
N VAL A 240 -6.61 -23.84 4.21
CA VAL A 240 -7.39 -25.10 4.15
C VAL A 240 -6.43 -26.26 3.89
N LEU A 241 -5.58 -26.14 2.86
CA LEU A 241 -4.57 -27.15 2.53
C LEU A 241 -3.54 -27.33 3.65
N ARG A 242 -3.02 -26.23 4.23
CA ARG A 242 -2.00 -26.31 5.30
C ARG A 242 -2.53 -27.04 6.52
N LYS A 243 -3.75 -26.72 6.97
CA LYS A 243 -4.38 -27.36 8.14
C LYS A 243 -4.66 -28.83 7.89
N LYS A 244 -5.16 -29.18 6.71
CA LYS A 244 -5.50 -30.56 6.37
C LYS A 244 -4.27 -31.47 6.29
N PHE A 245 -3.22 -31.01 5.61
CA PHE A 245 -2.08 -31.86 5.26
C PHE A 245 -0.83 -31.62 6.12
N GLY A 246 -0.89 -30.74 7.13
CA GLY A 246 0.25 -30.41 8.00
C GLY A 246 1.43 -29.80 7.24
N ILE A 247 1.18 -29.08 6.13
CA ILE A 247 2.21 -28.55 5.22
C ILE A 247 2.54 -27.08 5.49
N GLU A 248 2.63 -26.69 6.76
CA GLU A 248 2.69 -25.29 7.19
C GLU A 248 3.85 -24.50 6.57
N LYS A 249 5.02 -25.11 6.35
CA LYS A 249 6.21 -24.43 5.80
C LYS A 249 6.46 -24.67 4.30
N VAL A 250 5.57 -25.39 3.62
CA VAL A 250 5.76 -25.74 2.21
C VAL A 250 5.43 -24.53 1.32
N ASP A 251 6.34 -24.17 0.41
CA ASP A 251 6.04 -23.26 -0.68
C ASP A 251 5.29 -24.02 -1.78
N PHE A 252 4.01 -23.72 -1.95
CA PHE A 252 3.11 -24.42 -2.88
C PHE A 252 3.51 -24.25 -4.35
N PHE A 253 4.34 -23.26 -4.67
CA PHE A 253 4.78 -22.96 -6.04
C PHE A 253 6.25 -23.32 -6.29
N SER A 254 6.91 -23.93 -5.31
CA SER A 254 8.15 -24.67 -5.54
C SER A 254 7.85 -25.98 -6.27
N LEU A 255 8.84 -26.57 -6.95
CA LEU A 255 8.66 -27.83 -7.68
C LEU A 255 8.09 -28.95 -6.79
N ASP A 256 8.69 -29.18 -5.62
CA ASP A 256 8.24 -30.24 -4.70
C ASP A 256 6.89 -29.89 -4.06
N GLY A 257 6.69 -28.60 -3.74
CA GLY A 257 5.43 -28.14 -3.15
C GLY A 257 4.26 -28.26 -4.11
N ALA A 258 4.43 -27.90 -5.38
CA ALA A 258 3.41 -28.03 -6.41
C ALA A 258 3.02 -29.49 -6.62
N LYS A 259 4.00 -30.40 -6.73
CA LYS A 259 3.75 -31.85 -6.78
C LYS A 259 2.98 -32.35 -5.56
N LYS A 260 3.37 -31.91 -4.36
CA LYS A 260 2.69 -32.28 -3.12
C LYS A 260 1.24 -31.76 -3.08
N VAL A 261 1.01 -30.52 -3.49
CA VAL A 261 -0.34 -29.94 -3.56
C VAL A 261 -1.20 -30.70 -4.55
N LYS A 262 -0.71 -30.94 -5.78
CA LYS A 262 -1.41 -31.72 -6.81
C LYS A 262 -1.84 -33.10 -6.30
N LEU A 263 -0.97 -33.80 -5.59
CA LEU A 263 -1.29 -35.13 -5.00
C LEU A 263 -2.27 -35.05 -3.82
N SER A 264 -2.29 -33.94 -3.09
CA SER A 264 -3.07 -33.82 -1.85
C SER A 264 -4.45 -33.22 -2.10
N ILE A 265 -4.63 -32.39 -3.12
CA ILE A 265 -5.85 -31.58 -3.30
C ILE A 265 -7.10 -32.42 -3.53
N SER A 266 -6.96 -33.59 -4.18
CA SER A 266 -8.03 -34.57 -4.37
C SER A 266 -8.43 -35.31 -3.10
N LEU A 267 -7.68 -35.17 -2.01
CA LEU A 267 -7.94 -35.78 -0.70
C LEU A 267 -8.72 -34.85 0.25
N LEU A 268 -9.12 -33.66 -0.21
CA LEU A 268 -10.01 -32.78 0.53
C LEU A 268 -11.39 -33.41 0.67
N THR A 269 -12.06 -33.19 1.81
CA THR A 269 -13.49 -33.52 1.92
C THR A 269 -14.31 -32.55 1.06
N ASN A 270 -15.56 -32.91 0.75
CA ASN A 270 -16.46 -32.04 -0.01
C ASN A 270 -16.58 -30.64 0.61
N GLU A 271 -16.76 -30.54 1.93
CA GLU A 271 -16.85 -29.26 2.64
C GLU A 271 -15.54 -28.45 2.56
N GLU A 272 -14.39 -29.11 2.69
CA GLU A 272 -13.07 -28.45 2.58
C GLU A 272 -12.81 -27.97 1.16
N ALA A 273 -13.16 -28.77 0.16
CA ALA A 273 -13.04 -28.45 -1.26
C ALA A 273 -13.93 -27.27 -1.64
N GLU A 274 -15.19 -27.27 -1.21
CA GLU A 274 -16.13 -26.14 -1.43
C GLU A 274 -15.59 -24.84 -0.81
N LEU A 275 -15.11 -24.89 0.44
CA LEU A 275 -14.54 -23.74 1.12
C LEU A 275 -13.27 -23.23 0.41
N PHE A 276 -12.41 -24.15 -0.03
CA PHE A 276 -11.20 -23.85 -0.79
C PHE A 276 -11.52 -23.15 -2.11
N ILE A 277 -12.45 -23.73 -2.90
CA ILE A 277 -12.92 -23.17 -4.17
C ILE A 277 -13.57 -21.80 -3.97
N MET A 278 -14.40 -21.63 -2.94
CA MET A 278 -15.04 -20.36 -2.61
C MET A 278 -14.00 -19.26 -2.39
N TYR A 279 -12.96 -19.52 -1.58
CA TYR A 279 -11.90 -18.55 -1.35
C TYR A 279 -11.09 -18.24 -2.61
N LEU A 280 -10.76 -19.23 -3.44
CA LEU A 280 -10.05 -18.99 -4.70
C LEU A 280 -10.89 -18.17 -5.69
N ASN A 281 -12.21 -18.42 -5.76
CA ASN A 281 -13.12 -17.64 -6.59
C ASN A 281 -13.21 -16.18 -6.13
N GLU A 282 -13.34 -15.93 -4.82
CA GLU A 282 -13.30 -14.56 -4.29
C GLU A 282 -11.95 -13.89 -4.50
N ALA A 283 -10.85 -14.63 -4.39
CA ALA A 283 -9.51 -14.13 -4.72
C ALA A 283 -9.43 -13.68 -6.19
N LYS A 284 -9.89 -14.53 -7.11
CA LYS A 284 -9.89 -14.24 -8.54
C LYS A 284 -10.77 -13.04 -8.90
N LYS A 285 -11.97 -12.94 -8.32
CA LYS A 285 -12.85 -11.78 -8.49
C LYS A 285 -12.16 -10.48 -8.02
N ALA A 286 -11.45 -10.53 -6.91
CA ALA A 286 -10.72 -9.39 -6.39
C ALA A 286 -9.55 -8.99 -7.32
N PHE A 287 -8.75 -9.94 -7.81
CA PHE A 287 -7.69 -9.61 -8.79
C PHE A 287 -8.24 -9.01 -10.08
N LYS A 288 -9.37 -9.52 -10.58
CA LYS A 288 -10.04 -8.92 -11.73
C LYS A 288 -10.46 -7.48 -11.46
N ARG A 289 -11.07 -7.19 -10.31
CA ARG A 289 -11.41 -5.81 -9.91
C ARG A 289 -10.16 -4.93 -9.76
N ALA A 290 -9.04 -5.48 -9.30
CA ALA A 290 -7.78 -4.74 -9.25
C ALA A 290 -7.30 -4.36 -10.66
N MET A 291 -7.39 -5.30 -11.63
CA MET A 291 -7.07 -5.03 -13.03
C MET A 291 -8.01 -4.01 -13.67
N ASP A 292 -9.31 -4.06 -13.36
CA ASP A 292 -10.30 -3.11 -13.87
C ASP A 292 -10.01 -1.67 -13.41
N ASN A 293 -9.38 -1.50 -12.24
CA ASN A 293 -8.99 -0.19 -11.68
C ASN A 293 -7.54 0.20 -11.97
N LYS A 294 -6.82 -0.58 -12.78
CA LYS A 294 -5.40 -0.34 -13.08
C LYS A 294 -5.20 0.95 -13.88
N ASN A 295 -6.17 1.33 -14.72
CA ASN A 295 -6.00 2.37 -15.74
C ASN A 295 -4.67 2.15 -16.51
N ASP A 296 -3.86 3.19 -16.66
CA ASP A 296 -2.56 3.17 -17.34
C ASP A 296 -1.38 2.79 -16.42
N ASP A 297 -1.64 2.31 -15.20
CA ASP A 297 -0.57 1.93 -14.26
C ASP A 297 0.15 0.65 -14.71
N LEU A 298 1.39 0.80 -15.17
CA LEU A 298 2.21 -0.32 -15.66
C LEU A 298 2.88 -1.11 -14.52
N MET A 299 2.93 -0.55 -13.32
CA MET A 299 3.68 -1.10 -12.19
C MET A 299 2.99 -2.35 -11.64
N TRP A 300 1.69 -2.25 -11.38
CA TRP A 300 0.95 -3.31 -10.69
C TRP A 300 0.52 -4.47 -11.59
N GLU A 301 0.47 -4.28 -12.91
CA GLU A 301 -0.03 -5.27 -13.87
C GLU A 301 0.63 -6.64 -13.68
N GLY A 302 1.97 -6.67 -13.66
CA GLY A 302 2.74 -7.89 -13.53
C GLY A 302 2.58 -8.57 -12.17
N PHE A 303 2.24 -7.83 -11.12
CA PHE A 303 1.96 -8.39 -9.79
C PHE A 303 0.58 -9.01 -9.72
N ILE A 304 -0.44 -8.29 -10.21
CA ILE A 304 -1.83 -8.74 -10.16
C ILE A 304 -2.01 -9.99 -11.03
N LYS A 305 -1.53 -9.97 -12.29
CA LYS A 305 -1.62 -11.13 -13.19
C LYS A 305 -0.89 -12.35 -12.64
N PHE A 306 0.27 -12.15 -12.02
CA PHE A 306 1.01 -13.23 -11.37
C PHE A 306 0.25 -13.85 -10.19
N ASN A 307 -0.40 -13.02 -9.37
CA ASN A 307 -1.23 -13.49 -8.25
C ASN A 307 -2.48 -14.22 -8.74
N GLU A 308 -3.11 -13.71 -9.80
CA GLU A 308 -4.26 -14.35 -10.44
C GLU A 308 -3.88 -15.70 -11.07
N ALA A 309 -2.74 -15.78 -11.75
CA ALA A 309 -2.23 -17.01 -12.36
C ALA A 309 -2.03 -18.12 -11.31
N ARG A 310 -1.38 -17.79 -10.18
CA ARG A 310 -1.18 -18.72 -9.06
C ARG A 310 -2.48 -19.19 -8.41
N THR A 311 -3.46 -18.29 -8.30
CA THR A 311 -4.80 -18.61 -7.80
C THR A 311 -5.52 -19.54 -8.77
N THR A 312 -5.42 -19.25 -10.06
CA THR A 312 -6.04 -20.03 -11.14
C THR A 312 -5.42 -21.41 -11.26
N TYR A 313 -4.10 -21.55 -11.05
CA TYR A 313 -3.44 -22.85 -11.01
C TYR A 313 -4.08 -23.77 -9.96
N LEU A 314 -4.21 -23.28 -8.71
CA LEU A 314 -4.84 -24.05 -7.62
C LEU A 314 -6.31 -24.38 -7.91
N LEU A 315 -7.03 -23.46 -8.56
CA LEU A 315 -8.42 -23.66 -8.92
C LEU A 315 -8.57 -24.74 -10.01
N GLN A 316 -7.71 -24.73 -11.01
CA GLN A 316 -7.67 -25.75 -12.08
C GLN A 316 -7.29 -27.13 -11.56
N LEU A 317 -6.44 -27.20 -10.53
CA LEU A 317 -6.15 -28.47 -9.85
C LEU A 317 -7.36 -29.07 -9.12
N THR A 318 -8.34 -28.24 -8.75
CA THR A 318 -9.51 -28.68 -7.96
C THR A 318 -10.74 -28.91 -8.83
N LEU A 319 -10.88 -28.18 -9.92
CA LEU A 319 -12.04 -28.23 -10.82
C LEU A 319 -11.69 -28.98 -12.11
N GLU A 320 -12.23 -30.19 -12.27
CA GLU A 320 -11.97 -31.05 -13.44
C GLU A 320 -12.32 -30.34 -14.77
N ASP A 321 -13.41 -29.57 -14.81
CA ASP A 321 -13.89 -28.87 -16.01
C ASP A 321 -13.80 -27.34 -15.90
N TYR A 322 -12.66 -26.81 -15.45
CA TYR A 322 -12.51 -25.37 -15.35
C TYR A 322 -12.60 -24.66 -16.72
N GLN A 323 -13.65 -23.86 -16.91
CA GLN A 323 -13.97 -23.15 -18.17
C GLN A 323 -13.36 -21.73 -18.30
N GLY A 324 -12.52 -21.31 -17.35
CA GLY A 324 -11.91 -19.97 -17.37
C GLY A 324 -10.58 -19.90 -18.14
N THR A 325 -10.00 -18.69 -18.22
CA THR A 325 -8.64 -18.46 -18.74
C THR A 325 -7.63 -19.37 -18.03
N LYS A 326 -6.73 -20.01 -18.80
CA LYS A 326 -5.76 -20.95 -18.23
C LYS A 326 -4.71 -20.23 -17.39
N TRP A 327 -4.22 -20.90 -16.35
CA TRP A 327 -3.18 -20.32 -15.50
C TRP A 327 -1.90 -20.01 -16.29
N ILE A 328 -1.58 -20.82 -17.31
CA ILE A 328 -0.40 -20.64 -18.17
C ILE A 328 -0.50 -19.33 -18.94
N ASP A 329 -1.66 -19.02 -19.52
CA ASP A 329 -1.90 -17.79 -20.27
C ASP A 329 -1.71 -16.57 -19.35
N LEU A 330 -2.33 -16.59 -18.18
CA LEU A 330 -2.19 -15.53 -17.18
C LEU A 330 -0.73 -15.37 -16.69
N MET A 331 -0.02 -16.49 -16.52
CA MET A 331 1.39 -16.48 -16.11
C MET A 331 2.28 -15.90 -17.24
N ASN A 332 2.01 -16.24 -18.50
CA ASN A 332 2.70 -15.67 -19.65
C ASN A 332 2.51 -14.16 -19.71
N GLU A 333 1.28 -13.69 -19.58
CA GLU A 333 0.99 -12.25 -19.53
C GLU A 333 1.69 -11.57 -18.35
N ALA A 334 1.75 -12.21 -17.18
CA ALA A 334 2.44 -11.69 -16.02
C ALA A 334 3.95 -11.53 -16.27
N VAL A 335 4.59 -12.55 -16.85
CA VAL A 335 6.02 -12.50 -17.22
C VAL A 335 6.28 -11.41 -18.25
N VAL A 336 5.45 -11.28 -19.28
CA VAL A 336 5.56 -10.22 -20.29
C VAL A 336 5.41 -8.84 -19.66
N ALA A 337 4.42 -8.64 -18.79
CA ALA A 337 4.20 -7.36 -18.11
C ALA A 337 5.39 -6.97 -17.22
N ARG A 338 5.96 -7.92 -16.46
CA ARG A 338 7.16 -7.71 -15.63
C ARG A 338 8.39 -7.37 -16.48
N ASN A 339 8.61 -8.09 -17.58
CA ASN A 339 9.72 -7.81 -18.50
C ASN A 339 9.58 -6.43 -19.15
N ARG A 340 8.38 -6.06 -19.60
CA ARG A 340 8.11 -4.72 -20.15
C ARG A 340 8.42 -3.63 -19.13
N LEU A 341 8.00 -3.80 -17.88
CA LEU A 341 8.31 -2.85 -16.81
C LEU A 341 9.82 -2.72 -16.59
N ASN A 342 10.56 -3.84 -16.54
CA ASN A 342 12.02 -3.82 -16.38
C ASN A 342 12.73 -3.10 -17.52
N ILE A 343 12.31 -3.34 -18.77
CA ILE A 343 12.86 -2.64 -19.95
C ILE A 343 12.64 -1.12 -19.83
N LEU A 344 11.43 -0.69 -19.43
CA LEU A 344 11.13 0.73 -19.24
C LEU A 344 11.95 1.36 -18.12
N ILE A 345 12.12 0.63 -17.01
CA ILE A 345 12.92 1.08 -15.88
C ILE A 345 14.39 1.26 -16.30
N ASP A 346 14.95 0.29 -17.02
CA ASP A 346 16.34 0.32 -17.50
C ASP A 346 16.57 1.46 -18.50
N ASP A 347 15.64 1.66 -19.45
CA ASP A 347 15.68 2.75 -20.43
C ASP A 347 15.64 4.14 -19.77
N ILE A 348 14.80 4.32 -18.75
CA ILE A 348 14.57 5.63 -18.11
C ILE A 348 15.66 6.00 -17.11
N LEU A 349 16.26 5.02 -16.42
CA LEU A 349 17.31 5.27 -15.43
C LEU A 349 18.69 5.35 -16.06
N TYR A 350 18.93 4.62 -17.17
CA TYR A 350 20.17 4.65 -17.96
C TYR A 350 21.45 4.64 -17.09
N LYS A 351 21.64 3.57 -16.31
CA LYS A 351 22.78 3.41 -15.40
C LYS A 351 23.58 2.15 -15.67
N GLU A 352 24.90 2.24 -15.47
CA GLU A 352 25.82 1.10 -15.54
C GLU A 352 25.59 0.11 -14.39
N GLU A 353 25.31 0.61 -13.18
CA GLU A 353 25.01 -0.22 -12.00
C GLU A 353 23.53 -0.14 -11.60
N ARG A 354 22.96 -1.31 -11.31
CA ARG A 354 21.55 -1.44 -10.88
C ARG A 354 21.40 -1.12 -9.40
N THR A 355 20.35 -0.37 -9.09
CA THR A 355 19.93 -0.07 -7.71
C THR A 355 19.32 -1.28 -7.01
N HIS A 356 19.16 -1.19 -5.69
CA HIS A 356 18.46 -2.21 -4.91
C HIS A 356 17.02 -2.44 -5.37
N LEU A 357 16.28 -1.36 -5.64
CA LEU A 357 14.88 -1.46 -6.07
C LEU A 357 14.76 -1.95 -7.52
N GLN A 358 15.64 -1.54 -8.44
CA GLN A 358 15.68 -2.13 -9.80
C GLN A 358 15.92 -3.64 -9.74
N GLU A 359 16.89 -4.08 -8.94
CA GLU A 359 17.19 -5.50 -8.78
C GLU A 359 15.99 -6.29 -8.22
N ALA A 360 15.15 -5.66 -7.39
CA ALA A 360 13.93 -6.27 -6.90
C ALA A 360 12.89 -6.54 -8.01
N PHE A 361 12.67 -5.61 -8.95
CA PHE A 361 11.76 -5.84 -10.08
C PHE A 361 12.30 -6.90 -11.06
N ILE A 362 13.61 -6.98 -11.21
CA ILE A 362 14.27 -8.04 -11.98
C ILE A 362 14.06 -9.39 -11.29
N TYR A 363 14.33 -9.46 -9.99
CA TYR A 363 14.07 -10.64 -9.16
C TYR A 363 12.64 -11.15 -9.34
N GLU A 364 11.64 -10.27 -9.33
CA GLU A 364 10.25 -10.66 -9.56
C GLU A 364 10.02 -11.31 -10.94
N SER A 365 10.65 -10.81 -11.99
CA SER A 365 10.53 -11.43 -13.31
C SER A 365 11.16 -12.83 -13.36
N TYR A 366 12.34 -12.99 -12.75
CA TYR A 366 13.00 -14.29 -12.58
C TYR A 366 12.12 -15.25 -11.78
N LEU A 367 11.55 -14.79 -10.68
CA LEU A 367 10.70 -15.59 -9.81
C LEU A 367 9.47 -16.10 -10.56
N ALA A 368 8.79 -15.25 -11.33
CA ALA A 368 7.62 -15.64 -12.11
C ALA A 368 7.97 -16.70 -13.16
N SER A 369 9.08 -16.51 -13.87
CA SER A 369 9.55 -17.43 -14.90
C SER A 369 9.92 -18.80 -14.33
N LEU A 370 10.63 -18.84 -13.19
CA LEU A 370 10.99 -20.09 -12.52
C LEU A 370 9.77 -20.79 -11.91
N ILE A 371 8.81 -20.05 -11.38
CA ILE A 371 7.55 -20.64 -10.89
C ILE A 371 6.78 -21.26 -12.05
N LYS A 372 6.70 -20.59 -13.21
CA LYS A 372 6.08 -21.19 -14.40
C LYS A 372 6.72 -22.55 -14.73
N ILE A 373 8.05 -22.61 -14.74
CA ILE A 373 8.79 -23.87 -14.97
C ILE A 373 8.48 -24.91 -13.90
N ASN A 374 8.51 -24.54 -12.61
CA ASN A 374 8.18 -25.46 -11.51
C ASN A 374 6.79 -26.09 -11.69
N LEU A 375 5.79 -25.27 -12.04
CA LEU A 375 4.41 -25.74 -12.23
C LEU A 375 4.29 -26.63 -13.47
N MET A 376 4.92 -26.27 -14.60
CA MET A 376 4.91 -27.13 -15.81
C MET A 376 5.56 -28.49 -15.57
N ILE A 377 6.68 -28.53 -14.84
CA ILE A 377 7.33 -29.79 -14.46
C ILE A 377 6.46 -30.57 -13.46
N ALA A 378 5.80 -29.91 -12.52
CA ALA A 378 4.88 -30.56 -11.59
C ALA A 378 3.63 -31.13 -12.30
N GLU A 379 3.20 -30.49 -13.39
CA GLU A 379 2.12 -30.97 -14.25
C GLU A 379 2.55 -32.03 -15.27
N GLU A 380 3.84 -32.38 -15.34
CA GLU A 380 4.39 -33.31 -16.34
C GLU A 380 4.15 -32.84 -17.78
N MET A 381 4.17 -31.51 -17.97
CA MET A 381 3.96 -30.85 -19.26
C MET A 381 5.28 -30.45 -19.91
N ASP A 382 5.22 -30.19 -21.22
CA ASP A 382 6.28 -29.46 -21.92
C ASP A 382 6.44 -28.05 -21.34
N ILE A 383 7.69 -27.59 -21.28
CA ILE A 383 7.98 -26.21 -20.88
C ILE A 383 7.90 -25.32 -22.11
N THR A 384 6.95 -24.38 -22.09
CA THR A 384 6.72 -23.45 -23.18
C THR A 384 7.30 -22.05 -22.90
N ASP A 385 7.57 -21.29 -23.96
CA ASP A 385 7.84 -19.85 -23.83
C ASP A 385 6.57 -19.03 -23.57
N GLN A 386 6.68 -17.71 -23.52
CA GLN A 386 5.54 -16.81 -23.31
C GLN A 386 4.53 -16.79 -24.49
N PHE A 387 4.86 -17.41 -25.62
CA PHE A 387 4.00 -17.55 -26.81
C PHE A 387 3.48 -18.98 -26.98
N ASP A 388 3.55 -19.78 -25.92
CA ASP A 388 3.11 -21.18 -25.87
C ASP A 388 3.84 -22.12 -26.84
N ARG A 389 5.08 -21.78 -27.21
CA ARG A 389 5.94 -22.65 -28.03
C ARG A 389 6.75 -23.56 -27.12
N SER A 390 6.62 -24.88 -27.28
CA SER A 390 7.42 -25.87 -26.55
C SER A 390 8.92 -25.65 -26.78
N ARG A 391 9.66 -25.41 -25.70
CA ARG A 391 11.13 -25.29 -25.71
C ARG A 391 11.82 -26.54 -25.16
N TYR A 392 11.21 -27.19 -24.17
CA TYR A 392 11.76 -28.38 -23.54
C TYR A 392 10.68 -29.44 -23.35
N ILE A 393 10.91 -30.62 -23.91
CA ILE A 393 9.91 -31.69 -24.02
C ILE A 393 9.98 -32.63 -22.80
N HIS A 394 8.83 -32.92 -22.21
CA HIS A 394 8.70 -33.92 -21.14
C HIS A 394 8.96 -35.34 -21.69
N PRO A 395 9.58 -36.28 -20.94
CA PRO A 395 9.97 -36.22 -19.54
C PRO A 395 11.39 -35.75 -19.25
N LEU A 396 12.23 -35.65 -20.28
CA LEU A 396 13.68 -35.45 -20.09
C LEU A 396 14.08 -33.97 -19.97
N TYR A 397 13.31 -33.06 -20.57
CA TYR A 397 13.62 -31.63 -20.60
C TYR A 397 15.04 -31.34 -21.11
N ASN A 398 15.46 -32.06 -22.15
CA ASN A 398 16.79 -31.96 -22.73
C ASN A 398 17.14 -30.51 -23.10
N GLY A 399 18.31 -30.04 -22.66
CA GLY A 399 18.78 -28.68 -22.91
C GLY A 399 18.27 -27.62 -21.93
N LEU A 400 17.38 -27.95 -20.98
CA LEU A 400 16.88 -26.98 -19.99
C LEU A 400 18.00 -26.42 -19.10
N GLN A 401 19.02 -27.22 -18.77
CA GLN A 401 20.17 -26.77 -17.99
C GLN A 401 21.03 -25.72 -18.70
N GLU A 402 20.92 -25.63 -20.03
CA GLU A 402 21.62 -24.62 -20.85
C GLU A 402 20.78 -23.36 -21.09
N ASP A 403 19.51 -23.32 -20.65
CA ASP A 403 18.70 -22.11 -20.73
C ASP A 403 19.33 -20.97 -19.92
N PRO A 404 19.40 -19.73 -20.44
CA PRO A 404 19.99 -18.60 -19.69
C PRO A 404 19.43 -18.42 -18.27
N LEU A 405 18.14 -18.73 -18.06
CA LEU A 405 17.49 -18.63 -16.75
C LEU A 405 18.03 -19.64 -15.73
N LEU A 406 18.66 -20.72 -16.18
CA LEU A 406 19.21 -21.78 -15.32
C LEU A 406 20.73 -21.86 -15.41
N LYS A 407 21.31 -21.70 -16.60
CA LYS A 407 22.74 -21.85 -16.86
C LYS A 407 23.58 -20.98 -15.94
N GLU A 408 23.25 -19.70 -15.86
CA GLU A 408 23.91 -18.75 -14.97
C GLU A 408 23.20 -18.75 -13.63
N SER A 409 23.93 -19.08 -12.56
CA SER A 409 23.41 -18.92 -11.21
C SER A 409 23.10 -17.44 -10.97
N TYR A 410 21.89 -17.15 -10.49
CA TYR A 410 21.47 -15.78 -10.23
C TYR A 410 22.43 -15.11 -9.25
N GLY A 411 23.14 -14.07 -9.70
CA GLY A 411 24.10 -13.32 -8.91
C GLY A 411 23.50 -12.17 -8.09
N GLY A 412 22.18 -11.99 -8.12
CA GLY A 412 21.51 -10.90 -7.43
C GLY A 412 21.25 -11.17 -5.95
N LYS A 413 20.57 -10.22 -5.29
CA LYS A 413 20.51 -10.10 -3.82
C LYS A 413 19.47 -10.99 -3.13
N PHE A 414 18.79 -11.88 -3.86
CA PHE A 414 17.64 -12.64 -3.37
C PHE A 414 17.83 -14.15 -3.58
N ASP A 415 18.08 -14.87 -2.48
CA ASP A 415 18.48 -16.29 -2.48
C ASP A 415 17.43 -17.25 -3.05
N LYS A 416 16.15 -16.86 -3.06
CA LYS A 416 15.04 -17.74 -3.47
C LYS A 416 15.16 -18.19 -4.93
N ILE A 417 15.69 -17.36 -5.81
CA ILE A 417 15.92 -17.70 -7.23
C ILE A 417 16.93 -18.83 -7.31
N GLN A 418 18.06 -18.72 -6.60
CA GLN A 418 19.11 -19.74 -6.59
C GLN A 418 18.57 -21.08 -6.10
N GLN A 419 17.74 -21.08 -5.05
CA GLN A 419 17.10 -22.29 -4.54
C GLN A 419 16.23 -22.98 -5.62
N TYR A 420 15.44 -22.21 -6.37
CA TYR A 420 14.62 -22.73 -7.46
C TYR A 420 15.46 -23.24 -8.63
N GLN A 421 16.46 -22.46 -9.07
CA GLN A 421 17.38 -22.86 -10.13
C GLN A 421 18.06 -24.20 -9.78
N GLN A 422 18.59 -24.31 -8.56
CA GLN A 422 19.28 -25.50 -8.09
C GLN A 422 18.34 -26.71 -8.07
N ARG A 423 17.11 -26.54 -7.56
CA ARG A 423 16.15 -27.63 -7.47
C ARG A 423 15.71 -28.15 -8.84
N ILE A 424 15.48 -27.24 -9.81
CA ILE A 424 15.16 -27.62 -11.18
C ILE A 424 16.33 -28.38 -11.82
N LYS A 425 17.57 -27.89 -11.66
CA LYS A 425 18.79 -28.56 -12.18
C LYS A 425 18.92 -29.98 -11.65
N GLU A 426 18.74 -30.17 -10.35
CA GLU A 426 18.78 -31.48 -9.69
C GLU A 426 17.72 -32.42 -10.25
N TYR A 427 16.49 -31.93 -10.43
CA TYR A 427 15.40 -32.72 -10.98
C TYR A 427 15.71 -33.20 -12.40
N VAL A 428 16.15 -32.31 -13.30
CA VAL A 428 16.50 -32.65 -14.69
C VAL A 428 17.65 -33.66 -14.73
N LYS A 429 18.69 -33.46 -13.89
CA LYS A 429 19.82 -34.40 -13.80
C LYS A 429 19.35 -35.79 -13.35
N ALA A 430 18.46 -35.86 -12.37
CA ALA A 430 17.92 -37.13 -11.89
C ALA A 430 17.07 -37.85 -12.96
N MET A 431 16.32 -37.12 -13.79
CA MET A 431 15.54 -37.70 -14.88
C MET A 431 16.44 -38.24 -15.99
N ASN A 432 17.47 -37.49 -16.41
CA ASN A 432 18.41 -37.93 -17.43
C ASN A 432 19.20 -39.18 -16.99
N ASN A 433 19.59 -39.27 -15.71
CA ASN A 433 20.28 -40.43 -15.16
C ASN A 433 19.40 -41.68 -15.01
N LYS A 434 18.07 -41.57 -15.05
CA LYS A 434 17.16 -42.72 -15.00
C LYS A 434 16.94 -43.39 -16.36
N VAL A 435 17.29 -42.70 -17.44
CA VAL A 435 17.07 -43.15 -18.82
C VAL A 435 18.39 -43.57 -19.51
N SER A 436 19.54 -43.17 -18.94
CA SER A 436 20.86 -43.75 -19.22
C SER A 436 21.09 -45.04 -18.45
#